data_AF-A0A0C3BWH5-F1
#
_entry.id   AF-A0A0C3BWH5-F1
#
_cell.length_a   1.000
_cell.length_b   1.000
_cell.length_c   1.000
_cell.angle_alpha   90.00
_cell.angle_beta   90.00
_cell.angle_gamma   90.00
#
_symmetry.space_group_name_H-M   'P 1'
#
loop_
_entity.id
_entity.type
_entity.pdbx_description
1 polymer ?
#
loop_
_entity_poly.entity_id
_entity_poly.type
_entity_poly.pdbx_seq_one_letter_code
_entity_poly.pdbx_strand_id
1 'polypeptide(L)'
;IQAWNYMFRQFKGGPDWIVERNLAERALKSWQENIRKEYAAYLTDLERTEPPPPAPPMRPIIKEMYNNSGGAFSGFGRHLVNDFLFNAAIHPGTPAISICEDDETFAELLEGIPEYLERFTVPQFYKPMASSCVPGRDNPFEFNEDSNRHYMQHYIDVFRRCSVQVPKELYEKYLKKGLLDSRHTIGE
;
A
#
# COMPACT_ATOMS: atom_id res chain seq x y z
N ILE A 1 33.97 -5.99 -7.67
CA ILE A 1 32.63 -6.43 -7.17
C ILE A 1 32.25 -5.76 -5.83
N GLN A 2 33.18 -5.45 -4.93
CA GLN A 2 32.88 -4.77 -3.64
C GLN A 2 32.16 -3.41 -3.74
N ALA A 3 32.45 -2.55 -4.72
CA ALA A 3 31.86 -1.22 -4.83
C ALA A 3 30.33 -1.22 -5.09
N TRP A 4 29.83 -2.23 -5.81
CA TRP A 4 28.39 -2.39 -6.07
C TRP A 4 27.61 -2.69 -4.79
N ASN A 5 28.16 -3.52 -3.91
CA ASN A 5 27.52 -3.84 -2.63
C ASN A 5 27.42 -2.60 -1.74
N TYR A 6 28.39 -1.68 -1.78
CA TYR A 6 28.32 -0.42 -1.02
C TYR A 6 27.29 0.56 -1.60
N MET A 7 27.17 0.66 -2.93
CA MET A 7 26.14 1.49 -3.57
C MET A 7 24.73 1.00 -3.23
N PHE A 8 24.49 -0.31 -3.31
CA PHE A 8 23.16 -0.87 -3.07
C PHE A 8 22.82 -1.11 -1.60
N ARG A 9 23.80 -1.03 -0.68
CA ARG A 9 23.55 -1.15 0.77
C ARG A 9 22.56 -0.11 1.31
N GLN A 10 22.49 1.06 0.68
CA GLN A 10 21.55 2.11 1.05
C GLN A 10 20.15 1.90 0.45
N PHE A 11 20.05 1.09 -0.60
CA PHE A 11 18.77 0.70 -1.20
C PHE A 11 18.18 -0.46 -0.39
N LYS A 12 17.67 -0.14 0.80
CA LYS A 12 16.93 -1.06 1.67
C LYS A 12 15.48 -1.22 1.14
N GLY A 13 15.36 -1.78 -0.06
CA GLY A 13 14.08 -2.18 -0.64
C GLY A 13 13.66 -3.54 -0.08
N GLY A 14 12.35 -3.75 0.03
CA GLY A 14 11.81 -5.08 0.24
C GLY A 14 11.75 -5.87 -1.07
N PRO A 15 11.38 -7.16 -1.03
CA PRO A 15 11.15 -7.94 -2.24
C PRO A 15 10.11 -7.27 -3.14
N ASP A 16 10.35 -7.28 -4.45
CA ASP A 16 9.44 -6.71 -5.43
C ASP A 16 8.18 -7.59 -5.62
N TRP A 17 6.99 -6.98 -5.65
CA TRP A 17 5.72 -7.69 -5.74
C TRP A 17 5.45 -8.34 -7.11
N ILE A 18 6.13 -7.89 -8.16
CA ILE A 18 5.97 -8.40 -9.53
C ILE A 18 7.03 -9.47 -9.81
N VAL A 19 8.31 -9.16 -9.62
CA VAL A 19 9.41 -10.08 -10.00
C VAL A 19 9.81 -11.06 -8.88
N GLU A 20 9.57 -10.71 -7.62
CA GLU A 20 9.92 -11.51 -6.44
C GLU A 20 8.68 -11.88 -5.61
N ARG A 21 7.54 -12.12 -6.26
CA ARG A 21 6.22 -12.33 -5.63
C ARG A 21 6.24 -13.28 -4.43
N ASN A 22 6.86 -14.46 -4.54
CA ASN A 22 6.94 -15.43 -3.44
C ASN A 22 7.72 -14.93 -2.21
N LEU A 23 8.68 -14.02 -2.40
CA LEU A 23 9.39 -13.36 -1.30
C LEU A 23 8.53 -12.25 -0.69
N ALA A 24 7.84 -11.47 -1.54
CA ALA A 24 6.94 -10.41 -1.10
C ALA A 24 5.74 -10.93 -0.29
N GLU A 25 5.09 -12.00 -0.75
CA GLU A 25 4.00 -12.65 -0.02
C GLU A 25 4.47 -13.18 1.35
N ARG A 26 5.68 -13.77 1.42
CA ARG A 26 6.26 -14.21 2.69
C ARG A 26 6.58 -13.03 3.62
N ALA A 27 7.09 -11.93 3.08
CA ALA A 27 7.33 -10.71 3.86
C ALA A 27 6.02 -10.14 4.41
N LEU A 28 4.93 -10.15 3.63
CA LEU A 28 3.61 -9.70 4.09
C LEU A 28 3.02 -10.60 5.18
N LYS A 29 3.11 -11.93 5.03
CA LYS A 29 2.70 -12.87 6.08
C LYS A 29 3.51 -12.69 7.37
N SER A 30 4.83 -12.48 7.25
CA SER A 30 5.66 -12.18 8.42
C SER A 30 5.27 -10.87 9.08
N TRP A 31 4.91 -9.83 8.30
CA TRP A 31 4.36 -8.59 8.85
C TRP A 31 3.04 -8.83 9.59
N GLN A 32 2.11 -9.62 9.03
CA GLN A 32 0.84 -9.99 9.68
C GLN A 32 1.08 -10.66 11.04
N GLU A 33 1.97 -11.65 11.08
CA GLU A 33 2.33 -12.35 12.32
C GLU A 33 2.91 -11.40 13.36
N ASN A 34 3.74 -10.43 12.95
CA ASN A 34 4.32 -9.46 13.87
C ASN A 34 3.27 -8.52 14.45
N ILE A 35 2.32 -8.05 13.63
CA ILE A 35 1.19 -7.23 14.10
C ILE A 35 0.34 -8.02 15.11
N ARG A 36 -0.01 -9.28 14.80
CA ARG A 36 -0.75 -10.17 15.72
C ARG A 36 0.01 -10.39 17.04
N LYS A 37 1.33 -10.64 16.97
CA LYS A 37 2.17 -10.85 18.16
C LYS A 37 2.24 -9.61 19.04
N GLU A 38 2.38 -8.42 18.46
CA GLU A 38 2.41 -7.15 19.19
C GLU A 38 1.08 -6.90 19.91
N TYR A 39 -0.05 -7.16 19.24
CA TYR A 39 -1.36 -7.04 19.84
C TYR A 39 -1.61 -8.07 20.95
N ALA A 40 -1.22 -9.32 20.75
CA ALA A 40 -1.31 -10.35 21.79
C ALA A 40 -0.46 -10.04 23.03
N ALA A 41 0.74 -9.47 22.83
CA ALA A 41 1.57 -8.99 23.92
C ALA A 41 0.87 -7.86 24.70
N TYR A 42 0.25 -6.92 23.99
CA TYR A 42 -0.54 -5.86 24.60
C TYR A 42 -1.68 -6.40 25.48
N LEU A 43 -2.45 -7.38 24.98
CA LEU A 43 -3.52 -8.02 25.75
C LEU A 43 -2.99 -8.69 27.02
N THR A 44 -1.83 -9.36 26.91
CA THR A 44 -1.16 -10.00 28.06
C THR A 44 -0.73 -8.97 29.11
N ASP A 45 -0.19 -7.82 28.68
CA ASP A 45 0.24 -6.76 29.58
C ASP A 45 -0.94 -6.05 30.25
N LEU A 46 -2.05 -5.88 29.53
CA LEU A 46 -3.30 -5.30 30.03
C LEU A 46 -3.86 -6.08 31.22
N GLU A 47 -3.76 -7.40 31.21
CA GLU A 47 -4.19 -8.26 32.31
C GLU A 47 -3.24 -8.24 33.53
N ARG A 48 -1.98 -7.82 33.35
CA ARG A 48 -0.90 -8.00 34.33
C ARG A 48 -0.44 -6.73 35.03
N THR A 49 -0.71 -5.55 34.47
CA THR A 49 -0.13 -4.29 34.96
C THR A 49 -1.17 -3.33 35.55
N GLU A 50 -0.85 -2.81 36.74
CA GLU A 50 -1.54 -1.66 37.36
C GLU A 50 -0.51 -0.52 37.56
N PRO A 51 -0.73 0.67 36.99
CA PRO A 51 -1.85 1.06 36.13
C PRO A 51 -1.80 0.38 34.76
N PRO A 52 -2.95 0.28 34.06
CA PRO A 52 -3.01 -0.36 32.75
C PRO A 52 -2.05 0.30 31.75
N PRO A 53 -1.56 -0.47 30.76
CA PRO A 53 -0.70 0.06 29.72
C PRO A 53 -1.45 1.12 28.89
N PRO A 54 -0.73 1.98 28.15
CA PRO A 54 -1.35 2.96 27.24
C PRO A 54 -2.27 2.29 26.20
N ALA A 55 -3.01 3.09 25.43
CA ALA A 55 -3.97 2.57 24.44
C ALA A 55 -3.38 1.46 23.52
N PRO A 56 -4.21 0.52 23.04
CA PRO A 56 -3.76 -0.58 22.18
C PRO A 56 -3.02 -0.09 20.94
N PRO A 57 -2.13 -0.91 20.35
CA PRO A 57 -1.40 -0.56 19.12
C PRO A 57 -2.33 -0.57 17.89
N MET A 58 -3.26 0.38 17.82
CA MET A 58 -4.23 0.57 16.73
C MET A 58 -3.63 1.43 15.60
N ARG A 59 -2.51 0.99 15.06
CA ARG A 59 -1.83 1.73 13.98
C ARG A 59 -2.66 1.63 12.69
N PRO A 60 -2.98 2.77 12.04
CA PRO A 60 -3.78 2.75 10.83
C PRO A 60 -2.98 2.17 9.66
N ILE A 61 -3.63 1.39 8.81
CA ILE A 61 -3.01 0.65 7.70
C ILE A 61 -2.20 1.55 6.76
N ILE A 62 -2.64 2.78 6.50
CA ILE A 62 -1.90 3.74 5.68
C ILE A 62 -0.50 4.04 6.24
N LYS A 63 -0.36 4.08 7.57
CA LYS A 63 0.94 4.30 8.23
C LYS A 63 1.79 3.04 8.21
N GLU A 64 1.19 1.86 8.37
CA GLU A 64 1.90 0.58 8.27
C GLU A 64 2.50 0.39 6.88
N MET A 65 1.70 0.58 5.83
CA MET A 65 2.16 0.47 4.45
C MET A 65 3.27 1.48 4.12
N TYR A 66 3.13 2.71 4.62
CA TYR A 66 4.14 3.75 4.43
C TYR A 66 5.45 3.47 5.16
N ASN A 67 5.40 3.09 6.45
CA ASN A 67 6.59 2.86 7.26
C ASN A 67 7.31 1.56 6.87
N ASN A 68 6.59 0.60 6.29
CA ASN A 68 7.11 -0.69 5.86
C ASN A 68 7.23 -0.77 4.31
N SER A 69 7.41 0.38 3.66
CA SER A 69 7.65 0.48 2.21
C SER A 69 9.02 -0.08 1.78
N GLY A 70 9.92 -0.33 2.75
CA GLY A 70 11.21 -1.00 2.55
C GLY A 70 11.18 -2.49 2.91
N GLY A 71 10.00 -3.05 3.18
CA GLY A 71 9.82 -4.45 3.60
C GLY A 71 8.63 -5.07 2.90
N ALA A 72 7.56 -5.35 3.65
CA ALA A 72 6.38 -6.05 3.11
C ALA A 72 5.66 -5.26 2.01
N PHE A 73 5.73 -3.93 2.03
CA PHE A 73 5.04 -3.05 1.08
C PHE A 73 6.02 -2.37 0.13
N SER A 74 7.07 -3.09 -0.29
CA SER A 74 7.99 -2.63 -1.32
C SER A 74 7.26 -2.11 -2.55
N GLY A 75 7.73 -1.02 -3.13
CA GLY A 75 7.10 -0.36 -4.28
C GLY A 75 5.95 0.60 -3.93
N PHE A 76 5.41 0.58 -2.71
CA PHE A 76 4.40 1.55 -2.29
C PHE A 76 5.00 2.87 -1.80
N GLY A 77 4.88 3.91 -2.61
CA GLY A 77 5.07 5.29 -2.18
C GLY A 77 3.81 5.88 -1.53
N ARG A 78 3.93 7.07 -0.92
CA ARG A 78 2.80 7.77 -0.25
C ARG A 78 1.54 7.88 -1.11
N HIS A 79 1.69 8.12 -2.41
CA HIS A 79 0.56 8.27 -3.32
C HIS A 79 -0.08 6.91 -3.63
N LEU A 80 0.73 5.91 -4.00
CA LEU A 80 0.25 4.57 -4.32
C LEU A 80 -0.49 3.93 -3.15
N VAL A 81 -0.09 4.16 -1.90
CA VAL A 81 -0.84 3.62 -0.74
C VAL A 81 -2.26 4.18 -0.71
N ASN A 82 -2.45 5.48 -0.94
CA ASN A 82 -3.79 6.07 -0.91
C ASN A 82 -4.67 5.53 -2.04
N ASP A 83 -4.11 5.47 -3.26
CA ASP A 83 -4.84 5.00 -4.43
C ASP A 83 -5.14 3.49 -4.34
N PHE A 84 -4.20 2.69 -3.82
CA PHE A 84 -4.42 1.27 -3.57
C PHE A 84 -5.51 1.04 -2.53
N LEU A 85 -5.46 1.71 -1.37
CA LEU A 85 -6.47 1.53 -0.32
C LEU A 85 -7.87 1.93 -0.81
N PHE A 86 -7.96 2.95 -1.66
CA PHE A 86 -9.18 3.29 -2.38
C PHE A 86 -9.66 2.13 -3.27
N ASN A 87 -8.81 1.59 -4.15
CA ASN A 87 -9.19 0.46 -5.01
C ASN A 87 -9.50 -0.83 -4.22
N ALA A 88 -8.83 -1.05 -3.09
CA ALA A 88 -9.01 -2.21 -2.24
C ALA A 88 -10.29 -2.15 -1.40
N ALA A 89 -10.95 -0.98 -1.30
CA ALA A 89 -12.04 -0.72 -0.36
C ALA A 89 -11.64 -0.91 1.09
N ILE A 90 -10.49 -0.36 1.46
CA ILE A 90 -9.97 -0.34 2.83
C ILE A 90 -9.86 1.11 3.25
N HIS A 91 -10.57 1.51 4.32
CA HIS A 91 -10.45 2.87 4.82
C HIS A 91 -9.01 3.12 5.33
N PRO A 92 -8.35 4.23 4.99
CA PRO A 92 -6.95 4.47 5.38
C PRO A 92 -6.69 4.44 6.89
N GLY A 93 -7.71 4.79 7.67
CA GLY A 93 -7.70 4.76 9.13
C GLY A 93 -7.95 3.37 9.75
N THR A 94 -8.25 2.34 8.95
CA THR A 94 -8.50 0.98 9.46
C THR A 94 -7.29 0.51 10.25
N PRO A 95 -7.47 0.08 11.52
CA PRO A 95 -6.38 -0.50 12.29
C PRO A 95 -5.81 -1.71 11.55
N ALA A 96 -4.48 -1.77 11.43
CA ALA A 96 -3.84 -2.89 10.75
C ALA A 96 -4.12 -4.22 11.45
N ILE A 97 -4.33 -4.21 12.78
CA ILE A 97 -4.72 -5.40 13.52
C ILE A 97 -6.07 -5.96 13.05
N SER A 98 -7.08 -5.12 12.78
CA SER A 98 -8.39 -5.58 12.28
C SER A 98 -8.26 -6.33 10.94
N ILE A 99 -7.38 -5.84 10.06
CA ILE A 99 -7.06 -6.51 8.79
C ILE A 99 -6.29 -7.80 9.03
N CYS A 100 -5.35 -7.77 9.98
CA CYS A 100 -4.50 -8.93 10.26
C CYS A 100 -5.26 -10.03 10.98
N GLU A 101 -6.25 -9.76 11.83
CA GLU A 101 -7.04 -10.77 12.56
C GLU A 101 -8.06 -11.47 11.65
N ASP A 102 -8.68 -10.75 10.72
CA ASP A 102 -9.57 -11.34 9.74
C ASP A 102 -8.80 -11.95 8.57
N ASP A 103 -8.78 -13.28 8.50
CA ASP A 103 -8.08 -14.03 7.45
C ASP A 103 -8.65 -13.72 6.05
N GLU A 104 -9.95 -13.41 5.93
CA GLU A 104 -10.57 -13.07 4.64
C GLU A 104 -10.09 -11.70 4.14
N THR A 105 -10.18 -10.66 4.98
CA THR A 105 -9.68 -9.32 4.63
C THR A 105 -8.16 -9.34 4.39
N PHE A 106 -7.39 -10.13 5.14
CA PHE A 106 -5.96 -10.28 4.87
C PHE A 106 -5.69 -10.98 3.52
N ALA A 107 -6.46 -12.00 3.16
CA ALA A 107 -6.34 -12.66 1.86
C ALA A 107 -6.66 -11.69 0.71
N GLU A 108 -7.71 -10.87 0.85
CA GLU A 108 -8.02 -9.80 -0.12
C GLU A 108 -6.86 -8.80 -0.25
N LEU A 109 -6.19 -8.44 0.85
CA LEU A 109 -5.02 -7.57 0.82
C LEU A 109 -3.83 -8.23 0.10
N LEU A 110 -3.55 -9.50 0.41
CA LEU A 110 -2.45 -10.28 -0.18
C LEU A 110 -2.61 -10.44 -1.69
N GLU A 111 -3.83 -10.67 -2.17
CA GLU A 111 -4.15 -10.80 -3.59
C GLU A 111 -4.24 -9.44 -4.30
N GLY A 112 -4.80 -8.43 -3.65
CA GLY A 112 -5.05 -7.12 -4.24
C GLY A 112 -3.78 -6.30 -4.50
N ILE A 113 -2.72 -6.49 -3.69
CA ILE A 113 -1.46 -5.77 -3.90
C ILE A 113 -0.85 -6.04 -5.29
N PRO A 114 -0.54 -7.31 -5.67
CA PRO A 114 0.02 -7.58 -6.98
C PRO A 114 -0.95 -7.21 -8.10
N GLU A 115 -2.25 -7.44 -7.95
CA GLU A 115 -3.26 -7.04 -8.94
C GLU A 115 -3.23 -5.53 -9.22
N TYR A 116 -3.12 -4.72 -8.17
CA TYR A 116 -3.01 -3.26 -8.31
C TYR A 116 -1.69 -2.86 -8.98
N LEU A 117 -0.57 -3.45 -8.58
CA LEU A 117 0.75 -3.09 -9.10
C LEU A 117 0.97 -3.58 -10.55
N GLU A 118 0.33 -4.68 -10.96
CA GLU A 118 0.38 -5.19 -12.33
C GLU A 118 -0.10 -4.15 -13.35
N ARG A 119 -0.99 -3.22 -12.96
CA ARG A 119 -1.44 -2.09 -13.80
C ARG A 119 -0.29 -1.21 -14.30
N PHE A 120 0.84 -1.17 -13.59
CA PHE A 120 2.02 -0.40 -14.01
C PHE A 120 2.98 -1.19 -14.90
N THR A 121 2.69 -2.47 -15.15
CA THR A 121 3.52 -3.35 -15.98
C THR A 121 2.97 -3.50 -17.40
N VAL A 122 1.71 -3.09 -17.63
CA VAL A 122 1.04 -3.30 -18.92
C VAL A 122 1.45 -2.24 -19.96
N PRO A 123 1.45 -2.59 -21.27
CA PRO A 123 1.80 -1.67 -22.35
C PRO A 123 1.01 -0.37 -22.37
N GLN A 124 -0.25 -0.41 -21.95
CA GLN A 124 -1.15 0.73 -21.86
C GLN A 124 -0.63 1.79 -20.89
N PHE A 125 0.10 1.36 -19.84
CA PHE A 125 0.75 2.25 -18.90
C PHE A 125 2.11 2.72 -19.43
N TYR A 126 3.06 1.81 -19.64
CA TYR A 126 4.45 2.23 -19.83
C TYR A 126 4.72 2.83 -21.22
N LYS A 127 3.95 2.47 -22.26
CA LYS A 127 4.16 3.05 -23.61
C LYS A 127 3.88 4.55 -23.63
N PRO A 128 2.73 5.07 -23.16
CA PRO A 128 2.54 6.52 -23.04
C PRO A 128 3.64 7.21 -22.21
N MET A 129 4.02 6.63 -21.07
CA MET A 129 5.05 7.19 -20.19
C MET A 129 6.45 7.24 -20.82
N ALA A 130 6.79 6.26 -21.65
CA ALA A 130 8.07 6.18 -22.36
C ALA A 130 8.06 6.95 -23.68
N SER A 131 6.92 7.03 -24.35
CA SER A 131 6.76 7.69 -25.66
C SER A 131 6.95 9.21 -25.59
N SER A 132 6.77 9.80 -24.42
CA SER A 132 7.08 11.21 -24.15
C SER A 132 8.57 11.52 -24.03
N CYS A 133 9.43 10.50 -23.96
CA CYS A 133 10.87 10.67 -24.10
C CYS A 133 11.19 10.93 -25.58
N VAL A 134 11.09 12.18 -26.02
CA VAL A 134 11.38 12.59 -27.40
C VAL A 134 12.85 12.29 -27.71
N PRO A 135 13.17 11.46 -28.73
CA PRO A 135 14.53 11.25 -29.19
C PRO A 135 15.17 12.58 -29.62
N GLY A 136 16.38 12.88 -29.15
CA GLY A 136 17.11 14.11 -29.49
C GLY A 136 17.06 15.22 -28.45
N ARG A 137 16.59 14.95 -27.22
CA ARG A 137 16.83 15.86 -26.10
C ARG A 137 18.29 15.78 -25.66
N ASP A 138 18.94 16.94 -25.54
CA ASP A 138 20.36 17.05 -25.15
C ASP A 138 20.61 16.68 -23.68
N ASN A 139 19.60 16.81 -22.81
CA ASN A 139 19.71 16.52 -21.39
C ASN A 139 18.95 15.23 -21.00
N PRO A 140 19.64 14.13 -20.67
CA PRO A 140 19.00 12.89 -20.23
C PRO A 140 18.37 12.99 -18.82
N PHE A 141 18.63 14.06 -18.08
CA PHE A 141 18.05 14.33 -16.75
C PHE A 141 16.92 15.35 -16.78
N GLU A 142 16.49 15.79 -17.97
CA GLU A 142 15.36 16.70 -18.06
C GLU A 142 14.07 16.01 -17.57
N PHE A 143 13.28 16.75 -16.81
CA PHE A 143 12.00 16.26 -16.33
C PHE A 143 11.03 16.03 -17.50
N ASN A 144 10.45 14.84 -17.56
CA ASN A 144 9.47 14.50 -18.58
C ASN A 144 8.07 14.97 -18.16
N GLU A 145 7.74 16.22 -18.50
CA GLU A 145 6.46 16.85 -18.15
C GLU A 145 5.26 16.09 -18.74
N ASP A 146 5.38 15.57 -19.96
CA ASP A 146 4.31 14.84 -20.63
C ASP A 146 4.02 13.50 -19.95
N SER A 147 5.06 12.77 -19.54
CA SER A 147 4.92 11.55 -18.73
C SER A 147 4.23 11.85 -17.40
N ASN A 148 4.72 12.88 -16.69
CA ASN A 148 4.12 13.29 -15.42
C ASN A 148 2.65 13.71 -15.58
N ARG A 149 2.32 14.48 -16.62
CA ARG A 149 0.94 14.91 -16.87
C ARG A 149 0.02 13.72 -17.12
N HIS A 150 0.44 12.77 -17.97
CA HIS A 150 -0.35 11.55 -18.21
C HIS A 150 -0.49 10.71 -16.93
N TYR A 151 0.57 10.57 -16.14
CA TYR A 151 0.55 9.85 -14.88
C TYR A 151 -0.49 10.44 -13.91
N MET A 152 -0.38 11.75 -13.65
CA MET A 152 -1.26 12.48 -12.73
C MET A 152 -2.74 12.46 -13.17
N GLN A 153 -3.00 12.47 -14.48
CA GLN A 153 -4.36 12.51 -15.02
C GLN A 153 -5.02 11.13 -15.03
N HIS A 154 -4.30 10.07 -15.42
CA HIS A 154 -4.89 8.77 -15.71
C HIS A 154 -4.60 7.66 -14.71
N TYR A 155 -3.59 7.84 -13.85
CA TYR A 155 -3.07 6.75 -12.99
C TYR A 155 -3.02 7.12 -11.50
N ILE A 156 -3.54 8.30 -11.13
CA ILE A 156 -3.76 8.70 -9.75
C ILE A 156 -5.27 8.84 -9.54
N ASP A 157 -5.82 8.12 -8.57
CA ASP A 157 -7.27 8.09 -8.33
C ASP A 157 -7.68 9.12 -7.29
N VAL A 158 -7.03 9.12 -6.12
CA VAL A 158 -7.43 9.92 -4.96
C VAL A 158 -6.31 10.76 -4.37
N PHE A 159 -5.04 10.40 -4.59
CA PHE A 159 -3.94 11.16 -4.01
C PHE A 159 -3.97 12.63 -4.45
N ARG A 160 -4.04 13.53 -3.45
CA ARG A 160 -4.17 15.00 -3.64
C ARG A 160 -5.41 15.46 -4.41
N ARG A 161 -6.47 14.65 -4.47
CA ARG A 161 -7.77 15.05 -5.02
C ARG A 161 -8.78 15.27 -3.90
N CYS A 162 -9.61 16.31 -4.02
CA CYS A 162 -10.66 16.61 -3.04
C CYS A 162 -11.98 15.87 -3.34
N SER A 163 -12.12 15.35 -4.56
CA SER A 163 -13.28 14.54 -4.99
C SER A 163 -12.84 13.59 -6.10
N VAL A 164 -13.51 12.44 -6.19
CA VAL A 164 -13.26 11.41 -7.20
C VAL A 164 -14.59 10.78 -7.60
N GLN A 165 -14.70 10.33 -8.84
CA GLN A 165 -15.81 9.49 -9.28
C GLN A 165 -15.50 8.03 -8.92
N VAL A 166 -16.38 7.40 -8.16
CA VAL A 166 -16.21 5.99 -7.76
C VAL A 166 -16.86 5.10 -8.82
N PRO A 167 -16.12 4.16 -9.43
CA PRO A 167 -16.70 3.18 -10.33
C PRO A 167 -17.84 2.40 -9.65
N LYS A 168 -18.87 2.04 -10.40
CA LYS A 168 -20.07 1.36 -9.86
C LYS A 168 -19.71 0.12 -9.04
N GLU A 169 -18.82 -0.72 -9.55
CA GLU A 169 -18.38 -1.96 -8.88
C GLU A 169 -17.68 -1.66 -7.54
N LEU A 170 -16.82 -0.63 -7.51
CA LEU A 170 -16.16 -0.20 -6.27
C LEU A 170 -17.14 0.40 -5.27
N TYR A 171 -18.14 1.16 -5.76
CA TYR A 171 -19.21 1.70 -4.93
C TYR A 171 -20.06 0.60 -4.29
N GLU A 172 -20.39 -0.45 -5.05
CA GLU A 172 -21.09 -1.63 -4.53
C GLU A 172 -20.23 -2.37 -3.49
N LYS A 173 -18.91 -2.46 -3.69
CA LYS A 173 -17.98 -3.00 -2.69
C LYS A 173 -18.01 -2.17 -1.40
N TYR A 174 -18.02 -0.85 -1.49
CA TYR A 174 -18.12 0.04 -0.32
C TYR A 174 -19.44 -0.15 0.44
N LEU A 175 -20.56 -0.26 -0.27
CA LEU A 175 -21.86 -0.52 0.34
C LEU A 175 -21.88 -1.85 1.11
N LYS A 176 -21.38 -2.93 0.49
CA LYS A 176 -21.33 -4.27 1.12
C LYS A 176 -20.48 -4.29 2.38
N LYS A 177 -19.37 -3.55 2.40
CA LYS A 177 -18.48 -3.41 3.57
C LYS A 177 -18.97 -2.38 4.59
N GLY A 178 -20.12 -1.72 4.37
CA GLY A 178 -20.67 -0.72 5.29
C GLY A 178 -19.90 0.60 5.33
N LEU A 179 -18.92 0.82 4.45
CA LEU A 179 -18.05 2.01 4.44
C LEU A 179 -18.77 3.34 4.13
N LEU A 180 -20.04 3.25 3.72
CA LEU A 180 -20.91 4.40 3.43
C LEU A 180 -22.00 4.60 4.50
N ASP A 181 -22.10 3.74 5.52
CA ASP A 181 -22.98 3.97 6.66
C ASP A 181 -22.30 4.98 7.61
N SER A 182 -22.99 6.08 7.92
CA SER A 182 -22.49 7.11 8.83
C SER A 182 -22.34 6.62 10.28
N ARG A 183 -22.92 5.46 10.60
CA ARG A 183 -22.82 4.80 11.91
C ARG A 183 -21.74 3.71 11.95
N HIS A 184 -21.08 3.42 10.84
CA HIS A 184 -20.02 2.41 10.80
C HIS A 184 -18.77 2.91 11.54
N THR A 185 -18.28 2.10 12.48
CA THR A 185 -16.98 2.32 13.10
C THR A 185 -15.90 1.67 12.26
N ILE A 186 -14.88 2.43 11.87
CA ILE A 186 -13.78 1.92 11.07
C ILE A 186 -13.00 0.86 11.86
N GLY A 187 -12.95 -0.37 11.35
CA GLY A 187 -12.22 -1.49 11.95
C GLY A 187 -13.06 -2.43 12.81
N GLU A 188 -14.40 -2.26 12.82
CA GLU A 188 -15.40 -3.18 13.37
C GLU A 188 -16.10 -4.01 12.28
#